data_AF-A0A348UP40-F1
#
_entry.id   AF-A0A348UP40-F1
#
_cell.length_a   1.000
_cell.length_b   1.000
_cell.length_c   1.000
_cell.angle_alpha   90.00
_cell.angle_beta   90.00
_cell.angle_gamma   90.00
#
_symmetry.space_group_name_H-M   'P 1'
#
loop_
_entity.id
_entity.type
_entity.pdbx_description
1 polymer ?
#
loop_
_entity_poly.entity_id
_entity_poly.type
_entity_poly.pdbx_seq_one_letter_code
_entity_poly.pdbx_strand_id
1 'polypeptide(L)'
;MLQILPFRFRFRGRTRRLLDLYHCFTEHPGTGLHPTQLSRHTGIGFAEVTRCLDSTPELFVRLPKRSDGITRYRLTSSMAAQGEEEVARYLARAARRENLILYALLGMLLCLFVIVALLLTPALA
;
A
#
# COMPACT_ATOMS: atom_id res chain seq x y z
N MET A 1 12.20 -12.75 -15.05
CA MET A 1 11.10 -13.14 -14.13
C MET A 1 9.86 -12.36 -14.52
N LEU A 2 8.78 -13.10 -14.76
CA LEU A 2 7.54 -12.67 -15.37
C LEU A 2 6.78 -11.66 -14.47
N GLN A 3 6.95 -10.35 -14.69
CA GLN A 3 6.16 -9.30 -14.03
C GLN A 3 4.77 -9.19 -14.69
N ILE A 4 3.95 -10.25 -14.59
CA ILE A 4 2.61 -10.30 -15.23
C ILE A 4 1.53 -9.53 -14.48
N LEU A 5 1.79 -9.01 -13.28
CA LEU A 5 0.82 -8.14 -12.60
C LEU A 5 1.17 -6.66 -12.79
N PRO A 6 0.46 -5.90 -13.65
CA PRO A 6 0.61 -4.45 -13.74
C PRO A 6 0.12 -3.73 -12.48
N PHE A 7 -0.52 -4.45 -11.55
CA PHE A 7 -1.06 -3.91 -10.30
C PHE A 7 -0.28 -4.39 -9.09
N ARG A 8 0.44 -3.47 -8.42
CA ARG A 8 0.96 -3.69 -7.07
C ARG A 8 -0.14 -3.38 -6.08
N PHE A 9 -0.63 -4.39 -5.37
CA PHE A 9 -1.54 -4.20 -4.23
C PHE A 9 -0.77 -3.61 -3.05
N ARG A 10 -1.04 -2.35 -2.73
CA ARG A 10 -0.33 -1.53 -1.76
C ARG A 10 -1.11 -1.47 -0.43
N PHE A 11 -2.44 -1.45 -0.50
CA PHE A 11 -3.32 -1.25 0.65
C PHE A 11 -3.97 -2.54 1.15
N ARG A 12 -4.28 -3.49 0.25
CA ARG A 12 -4.91 -4.77 0.57
C ARG A 12 -4.11 -5.55 1.63
N GLY A 13 -4.76 -5.85 2.76
CA GLY A 13 -4.16 -6.63 3.86
C GLY A 13 -3.09 -5.89 4.67
N ARG A 14 -2.84 -4.61 4.38
CA ARG A 14 -1.81 -3.78 5.04
C ARG A 14 -2.34 -2.52 5.70
N THR A 15 -3.65 -2.27 5.61
CA THR A 15 -4.30 -1.08 6.18
C THR A 15 -3.99 -0.89 7.65
N ARG A 16 -4.04 -1.95 8.46
CA ARG A 16 -3.72 -1.88 9.90
C ARG A 16 -2.29 -1.40 10.16
N ARG A 17 -1.32 -1.95 9.44
CA ARG A 17 0.10 -1.54 9.55
C ARG A 17 0.33 -0.10 9.09
N LEU A 18 -0.38 0.35 8.07
CA LEU A 18 -0.34 1.75 7.63
C LEU A 18 -0.93 2.68 8.68
N LEU A 19 -1.99 2.25 9.37
CA LEU A 19 -2.57 2.95 10.50
C LEU A 19 -1.59 3.01 11.68
N ASP A 20 -0.96 1.89 12.05
CA ASP A 20 0.04 1.83 13.12
C ASP A 20 1.23 2.76 12.86
N LEU A 21 1.69 2.82 11.59
CA LEU A 21 2.73 3.77 11.17
C LEU A 21 2.24 5.22 11.25
N TYR A 22 1.01 5.50 10.80
CA TYR A 22 0.39 6.82 10.91
C TYR A 22 0.33 7.28 12.38
N HIS A 23 -0.12 6.41 13.29
CA HIS A 23 -0.14 6.68 14.72
C HIS A 23 1.24 7.08 15.27
N CYS A 24 2.26 6.30 14.90
CA CYS A 24 3.62 6.60 15.33
C CYS A 24 4.10 7.99 14.88
N PHE A 25 3.70 8.44 13.68
CA PHE A 25 3.99 9.80 13.23
C PHE A 25 3.15 10.87 13.94
N THR A 26 1.89 10.59 14.27
CA THR A 26 1.04 11.53 15.03
C THR A 26 1.52 11.72 16.47
N GLU A 27 2.10 10.69 17.09
CA GLU A 27 2.74 10.79 18.41
C GLU A 27 4.04 11.61 18.38
N HIS A 28 4.67 11.75 17.21
CA HIS A 28 5.94 12.47 17.02
C HIS A 28 5.79 13.61 15.99
N PRO A 29 4.89 14.58 16.22
CA PRO A 29 4.52 15.57 15.22
C PRO A 29 5.71 16.44 14.83
N GLY A 30 5.80 16.78 13.54
CA GLY A 30 6.86 17.65 13.02
C GLY A 30 8.26 17.04 13.02
N THR A 31 8.46 15.79 13.46
CA THR A 31 9.76 15.11 13.37
C THR A 31 9.83 14.22 12.14
N GLY A 32 11.00 14.15 11.52
CA GLY A 32 11.25 13.17 10.46
C GLY A 32 11.73 11.86 11.07
N LEU A 33 10.93 10.80 10.98
CA LEU A 33 11.29 9.51 11.56
C LEU A 33 12.07 8.64 10.57
N HIS A 34 13.10 7.96 11.06
CA HIS A 34 13.84 6.98 10.28
C HIS A 34 13.10 5.62 10.28
N PRO A 35 13.17 4.81 9.22
CA PRO A 35 12.50 3.50 9.18
C PRO A 35 12.92 2.54 10.31
N THR A 36 14.14 2.66 10.85
CA THR A 36 14.55 1.88 12.04
C THR A 36 13.83 2.34 13.32
N GLN A 37 13.54 3.62 13.47
CA GLN A 37 12.79 4.14 14.61
C GLN A 37 11.35 3.64 14.53
N LEU A 38 10.72 3.78 13.36
CA LEU A 38 9.37 3.27 13.09
C LEU A 38 9.26 1.77 13.36
N SER A 39 10.26 0.99 12.92
CA SER A 39 10.31 -0.46 13.18
C SER A 39 10.37 -0.78 14.67
N ARG A 40 11.13 -0.01 15.46
CA ARG A 40 11.22 -0.18 16.91
C ARG A 40 9.92 0.21 17.63
N HIS A 41 9.27 1.29 17.22
CA HIS A 41 8.05 1.76 17.86
C HIS A 41 6.82 0.90 17.51
N THR A 42 6.69 0.47 16.26
CA THR A 42 5.52 -0.29 15.79
C THR A 42 5.67 -1.80 15.92
N GLY A 43 6.89 -2.31 16.18
CA GLY A 43 7.19 -3.75 16.13
C GLY A 43 7.15 -4.35 14.71
N ILE A 44 6.90 -3.53 13.68
CA ILE A 44 6.91 -3.96 12.28
C ILE A 44 8.37 -4.14 11.83
N GLY A 45 8.67 -5.22 11.11
CA GLY A 45 10.02 -5.47 10.60
C GLY A 45 10.52 -4.35 9.68
N PHE A 46 11.80 -3.98 9.79
CA PHE A 46 12.41 -2.87 9.05
C PHE A 46 12.19 -2.90 7.53
N ALA A 47 12.33 -4.07 6.92
CA ALA A 47 12.11 -4.24 5.48
C ALA A 47 10.66 -3.95 5.09
N GLU A 48 9.71 -4.31 5.96
CA GLU A 48 8.30 -4.08 5.74
C GLU A 48 7.93 -2.62 5.96
N VAL A 49 8.47 -1.96 6.97
CA VAL A 49 8.34 -0.51 7.16
C VAL A 49 8.84 0.25 5.93
N THR A 50 10.07 -0.04 5.49
CA THR A 50 10.66 0.61 4.30
C THR A 50 9.79 0.38 3.07
N ARG A 51 9.32 -0.85 2.87
CA ARG A 51 8.41 -1.18 1.76
C ARG A 51 7.08 -0.42 1.86
N CYS A 52 6.48 -0.31 3.04
CA CYS A 52 5.24 0.45 3.25
C CYS A 52 5.47 1.93 2.89
N LEU A 53 6.50 2.55 3.46
CA LEU A 53 6.83 3.96 3.20
C LEU A 53 7.07 4.23 1.71
N ASP A 54 7.90 3.43 1.05
CA ASP A 54 8.21 3.61 -0.38
C ASP A 54 7.01 3.31 -1.28
N SER A 55 6.15 2.38 -0.86
CA SER A 55 4.92 2.06 -1.57
C SER A 55 3.74 2.93 -1.17
N THR A 56 3.85 3.94 -0.30
CA THR A 56 2.73 4.84 0.01
C THR A 56 3.15 6.31 0.09
N PRO A 57 3.63 6.90 -1.03
CA PRO A 57 3.97 8.33 -1.10
C PRO A 57 2.79 9.27 -0.82
N GLU A 58 1.56 8.77 -0.98
CA GLU A 58 0.31 9.49 -0.68
C GLU A 58 0.14 9.76 0.82
N LEU A 59 0.72 8.90 1.66
CA LEU A 59 0.68 9.01 3.12
C LEU A 59 2.01 9.54 3.67
N PHE A 60 3.13 9.05 3.14
CA PHE A 60 4.46 9.31 3.68
C PHE A 60 5.36 9.95 2.63
N VAL A 61 5.91 11.11 2.96
CA VAL A 61 6.88 11.81 2.12
C VAL A 61 8.28 11.48 2.60
N ARG A 62 9.14 11.10 1.66
CA ARG A 62 10.58 10.99 1.89
C ARG A 62 11.18 12.39 1.96
N LEU A 63 11.84 12.71 3.07
CA LEU A 63 12.57 13.97 3.21
C LEU A 63 13.92 13.90 2.48
N PRO A 64 14.39 15.02 1.93
CA PRO A 64 15.74 15.09 1.36
C PRO A 64 16.78 14.73 2.43
N LYS A 65 17.82 14.02 2.01
CA LYS A 65 18.91 13.64 2.91
C LYS A 65 19.56 14.93 3.43
N ARG A 66 19.57 15.08 4.75
CA ARG A 66 20.37 16.13 5.40
C ARG A 66 21.86 15.76 5.31
N SER A 67 22.74 16.65 5.73
CA SER A 67 24.21 16.45 5.84
C SER A 67 24.62 15.08 6.38
N ASP A 68 23.79 14.48 7.24
CA ASP A 68 24.05 13.21 7.91
C ASP A 68 23.81 11.97 7.02
N GLY A 69 23.30 12.14 5.79
CA GLY A 69 23.03 11.03 4.84
C GLY A 69 21.81 10.16 5.17
N ILE A 70 21.16 10.40 6.32
CA ILE A 70 20.04 9.61 6.85
C ILE A 70 18.73 9.93 6.10
N THR A 71 18.01 8.90 5.65
CA THR A 71 16.70 9.05 5.00
C THR A 71 15.59 9.06 6.05
N ARG A 72 14.92 10.20 6.20
CA ARG A 72 13.78 10.35 7.11
C ARG A 72 12.48 10.47 6.32
N TYR A 73 11.38 10.06 6.93
CA TYR A 73 10.05 10.18 6.37
C TYR A 73 9.18 11.06 7.25
N ARG A 74 8.14 11.65 6.68
CA ARG A 74 7.10 12.41 7.38
C ARG A 74 5.73 12.08 6.80
N LEU A 75 4.67 12.37 7.54
CA LEU A 75 3.33 12.44 6.94
C LEU A 75 3.26 13.57 5.90
N THR A 76 2.47 13.36 4.86
CA THR A 76 2.06 14.44 3.96
C THR A 76 1.30 15.51 4.75
N SER A 77 1.37 16.77 4.32
CA SER A 77 0.64 17.87 4.96
C SER A 77 -0.87 17.62 5.00
N SER A 78 -1.41 16.97 3.95
CA SER A 78 -2.81 16.56 3.88
C SER A 78 -3.16 15.52 4.94
N MET A 79 -2.35 14.48 5.13
CA MET A 79 -2.63 13.43 6.12
C MET A 79 -2.31 13.87 7.55
N ALA A 80 -1.35 14.76 7.74
CA ALA A 80 -1.05 15.34 9.06
C ALA A 80 -2.17 16.23 9.60
N ALA A 81 -2.99 16.82 8.72
CA ALA A 81 -4.15 17.62 9.08
C ALA A 81 -5.44 16.80 9.29
N GLN A 82 -5.46 15.54 8.82
CA GLN A 82 -6.62 14.67 8.94
C GLN A 82 -6.61 13.91 10.27
N GLY A 83 -7.81 13.66 10.81
CA GLY A 83 -7.99 12.82 11.98
C GLY A 83 -7.83 11.34 11.65
N GLU A 84 -7.56 10.53 12.68
CA GLU A 84 -7.38 9.07 12.56
C GLU A 84 -8.54 8.39 11.81
N GLU A 85 -9.78 8.73 12.15
CA GLU A 85 -10.96 8.15 11.50
C GLU A 85 -11.03 8.45 9.99
N GLU A 86 -10.54 9.60 9.56
CA GLU A 86 -10.51 9.99 8.16
C GLU A 86 -9.45 9.20 7.40
N VAL A 87 -8.27 9.05 7.99
CA VAL A 87 -7.18 8.26 7.43
C VAL A 87 -7.57 6.77 7.37
N ALA A 88 -8.22 6.24 8.41
CA ALA A 88 -8.75 4.88 8.42
C ALA A 88 -9.79 4.67 7.30
N ARG A 89 -10.71 5.62 7.10
CA ARG A 89 -11.70 5.58 6.01
C ARG A 89 -11.04 5.66 4.63
N TYR A 90 -10.02 6.51 4.48
CA TYR A 90 -9.23 6.62 3.25
C TYR A 90 -8.53 5.28 2.93
N LEU A 91 -7.84 4.69 3.90
CA LEU A 91 -7.17 3.39 3.77
C LEU A 91 -8.15 2.27 3.42
N ALA A 92 -9.32 2.24 4.09
CA ALA A 92 -10.36 1.25 3.81
C ALA A 92 -10.92 1.40 2.39
N ARG A 93 -11.14 2.63 1.93
CA ARG A 93 -11.61 2.91 0.56
C ARG A 93 -10.56 2.51 -0.48
N ALA A 94 -9.29 2.82 -0.23
CA ALA A 94 -8.18 2.43 -1.10
C ALA A 94 -8.07 0.90 -1.21
N ALA A 95 -8.12 0.18 -0.08
CA ALA A 95 -8.11 -1.28 -0.06
C ALA A 95 -9.33 -1.91 -0.77
N ARG A 96 -10.52 -1.31 -0.62
CA ARG A 96 -11.73 -1.78 -1.31
C ARG A 96 -11.59 -1.62 -2.82
N ARG A 97 -11.02 -0.50 -3.30
CA ARG A 97 -10.76 -0.27 -4.72
C ARG A 97 -9.79 -1.30 -5.29
N GLU A 98 -8.72 -1.62 -4.55
CA GLU A 98 -7.79 -2.68 -4.92
C GLU A 98 -8.46 -4.05 -5.03
N ASN A 99 -9.36 -4.39 -4.09
CA ASN A 99 -10.12 -5.64 -4.16
C ASN A 99 -11.05 -5.69 -5.37
N LEU A 100 -11.72 -4.59 -5.71
CA LEU A 100 -12.57 -4.51 -6.90
C LEU A 100 -11.75 -4.73 -8.19
N ILE A 101 -10.56 -4.14 -8.27
CA ILE A 101 -9.65 -4.35 -9.42
C ILE A 101 -9.26 -5.82 -9.52
N LEU A 102 -8.94 -6.48 -8.40
CA LEU A 102 -8.63 -7.91 -8.42
C LEU A 102 -9.83 -8.74 -8.89
N TYR A 103 -11.02 -8.48 -8.38
CA TYR A 103 -12.22 -9.21 -8.78
C TYR A 103 -12.57 -8.98 -10.26
N ALA A 104 -12.40 -7.75 -10.76
CA ALA A 104 -12.57 -7.45 -12.18
C ALA A 104 -11.57 -8.23 -13.05
N LEU A 105 -10.31 -8.29 -12.64
CA LEU A 105 -9.27 -9.03 -13.37
C LEU A 105 -9.54 -10.54 -13.36
N LEU A 106 -9.95 -11.09 -12.21
CA LEU A 106 -10.33 -12.51 -12.10
C LEU A 106 -11.57 -12.82 -12.96
N GLY A 107 -12.58 -11.94 -12.93
CA GLY A 107 -13.79 -12.07 -13.74
C GLY A 107 -13.48 -12.02 -15.25
N MET A 108 -12.61 -11.11 -15.68
CA MET A 108 -12.15 -11.05 -17.07
C MET A 108 -11.46 -12.35 -17.51
N LEU A 109 -10.59 -12.91 -16.66
CA LEU A 109 -9.89 -14.15 -16.96
C LEU A 109 -10.84 -15.35 -17.01
N LEU A 110 -11.85 -15.38 -16.13
CA LEU A 110 -12.89 -16.41 -16.13
C LEU A 110 -13.76 -16.32 -17.39
N CYS A 111 -14.18 -15.11 -17.79
CA CYS A 111 -14.90 -14.91 -19.05
C CYS A 111 -14.09 -15.36 -20.26
N LEU A 112 -12.79 -15.02 -20.31
CA LEU A 112 -11.89 -15.46 -21.37
C LEU A 112 -11.80 -16.99 -21.40
N PHE A 113 -11.66 -17.63 -20.24
CA PHE A 113 -11.62 -19.08 -20.13
C PHE A 113 -12.89 -19.74 -20.66
N VAL A 114 -14.07 -19.19 -20.32
CA VAL A 114 -15.36 -19.68 -20.82
C VAL A 114 -15.44 -19.55 -22.34
N ILE A 115 -15.03 -18.41 -22.90
CA ILE A 115 -15.03 -18.18 -24.35
C ILE A 115 -14.14 -19.21 -25.05
N VAL A 116 -12.91 -19.42 -24.55
CA VAL A 116 -11.98 -20.41 -25.10
C VAL A 116 -12.55 -21.83 -25.01
N ALA A 117 -13.14 -22.20 -23.88
CA ALA A 117 -13.77 -23.51 -23.70
C ALA A 117 -14.92 -23.75 -24.69
N LEU A 118 -15.76 -22.72 -24.93
CA LEU A 118 -16.86 -22.76 -25.90
C LEU A 118 -16.37 -22.83 -27.35
N LEU A 119 -15.23 -22.21 -27.67
CA LEU A 119 -14.65 -22.27 -29.02
C LEU A 119 -14.00 -23.63 -29.31
N LEU A 120 -13.40 -24.27 -28.30
CA LEU A 120 -12.73 -25.57 -28.45
C LEU A 120 -13.70 -26.76 -28.39
N THR A 121 -14.87 -26.61 -27.76
CA THR A 121 -15.87 -27.69 -27.66
C THR A 121 -16.30 -28.26 -29.02
N PRO A 122 -16.65 -27.45 -30.04
CA PRO A 122 -17.02 -27.99 -31.36
C PRO A 122 -15.83 -28.53 -32.17
N ALA A 123 -14.59 -28.23 -31.77
CA ALA A 123 -13.40 -28.78 -32.42
C ALA A 123 -12.97 -30.14 -31.86
N LEU A 124 -13.51 -30.54 -30.70
CA LEU A 124 -13.21 -31.79 -30.01
C LEU A 124 -14.37 -32.80 -30.07
N ALA A 125 -15.52 -32.40 -30.61
CA ALA A 125 -16.70 -33.24 -30.87
C ALA A 125 -16.75 -33.64 -32.35
#